data_AF-M2YI53-F1
#
_entry.id   AF-M2YI53-F1
#
_cell.length_a   1.000
_cell.length_b   1.000
_cell.length_c   1.000
_cell.angle_alpha   90.00
_cell.angle_beta   90.00
_cell.angle_gamma   90.00
#
_symmetry.space_group_name_H-M   'P 1'
#
loop_
_entity.id
_entity.type
_entity.pdbx_description
1 polymer ?
#
loop_
_entity_poly.entity_id
_entity_poly.type
_entity_poly.pdbx_seq_one_letter_code
_entity_poly.pdbx_strand_id
1 'polypeptide(L)'
;MLLSQLPVGLLVAATAASPPPHHSLSSQVQQCCRQLSSTFPNQVISPNNASSYIHYTNRWTENARLEPTCIFLPNDARDIATAIKIFHPHNNGRGICPFAVKSGGHMPHPGANSIENGIVIDLSSINEVTIAKDRSYVTLGSGNTWGKVYDTLAGTNLAVPGGRCAGKKFYHIFSLSHTHP
;
A
#
# COMPACT_ATOMS: atom_id res chain seq x y z
N MET A 1 48.79 14.86 -55.53
CA MET A 1 49.04 14.20 -54.23
C MET A 1 48.86 15.28 -53.17
N LEU A 2 47.64 15.47 -52.65
CA LEU A 2 47.14 14.95 -51.34
C LEU A 2 48.15 15.26 -50.22
N LEU A 3 47.81 16.01 -49.15
CA LEU A 3 46.76 15.68 -48.17
C LEU A 3 46.26 16.93 -47.42
N SER A 4 44.94 16.98 -47.19
CA SER A 4 44.18 17.86 -46.32
C SER A 4 44.40 17.54 -44.83
N GLN A 5 44.64 18.55 -43.99
CA GLN A 5 44.67 18.40 -42.53
C GLN A 5 43.27 18.63 -41.94
N LEU A 6 42.77 17.64 -41.18
CA LEU A 6 41.53 17.71 -40.39
C LEU A 6 41.84 18.21 -38.97
N PRO A 7 40.96 18.99 -38.32
CA PRO A 7 41.14 19.37 -36.92
C PRO A 7 40.73 18.22 -35.99
N VAL A 8 41.56 18.00 -34.97
CA VAL A 8 41.37 17.02 -33.89
C VAL A 8 40.19 17.47 -33.01
N GLY A 9 39.09 16.72 -33.05
CA GLY A 9 37.92 16.94 -32.20
C GLY A 9 38.19 16.62 -30.74
N LEU A 10 37.89 17.56 -29.86
CA LEU A 10 37.95 17.43 -28.41
C LEU A 10 36.80 16.53 -27.92
N LEU A 11 37.10 15.30 -27.51
CA LEU A 11 36.14 14.39 -26.88
C LEU A 11 35.84 14.85 -25.45
N VAL A 12 34.65 15.42 -25.23
CA VAL A 12 34.10 15.61 -23.89
C VAL A 12 33.61 14.24 -23.40
N ALA A 13 34.34 13.64 -22.46
CA ALA A 13 33.92 12.42 -21.80
C ALA A 13 32.73 12.74 -20.87
N ALA A 14 31.52 12.34 -21.27
CA ALA A 14 30.38 12.32 -20.37
C ALA A 14 30.60 11.23 -19.32
N THR A 15 30.85 11.60 -18.08
CA THR A 15 30.87 10.66 -16.96
C THR A 15 29.45 10.17 -16.71
N ALA A 16 29.12 8.97 -17.20
CA ALA A 16 27.87 8.31 -16.87
C ALA A 16 27.92 7.89 -15.39
N ALA A 17 27.17 8.57 -14.53
CA ALA A 17 26.98 8.13 -13.15
C ALA A 17 26.24 6.78 -13.16
N SER A 18 26.89 5.72 -12.70
CA SER A 18 26.29 4.40 -12.62
C SER A 18 25.09 4.42 -11.65
N PRO A 19 24.00 3.70 -11.95
CA PRO A 19 22.87 3.59 -11.02
C PRO A 19 23.33 2.98 -9.70
N PRO A 20 22.80 3.42 -8.55
CA PRO A 20 23.20 2.91 -7.25
C PRO A 20 22.92 1.40 -7.16
N PRO A 21 23.81 0.61 -6.53
CA PRO A 21 23.64 -0.84 -6.43
C PRO A 21 22.39 -1.22 -5.63
N HIS A 22 21.67 -2.24 -6.09
CA HIS A 22 20.42 -2.77 -5.49
C HIS A 22 20.54 -3.17 -4.00
N HIS A 23 21.75 -3.41 -3.50
CA HIS A 23 22.01 -3.72 -2.09
C HIS A 23 21.67 -2.57 -1.13
N SER A 24 21.84 -1.31 -1.56
CA SER A 24 21.60 -0.14 -0.69
C SER A 24 20.11 0.01 -0.35
N LEU A 25 19.22 -0.20 -1.32
CA LEU A 25 17.78 -0.08 -1.15
C LEU A 25 17.23 -1.15 -0.19
N SER A 26 17.69 -2.39 -0.32
CA SER A 26 17.31 -3.48 0.58
C SER A 26 17.67 -3.18 2.05
N SER A 27 18.88 -2.63 2.29
CA SER A 27 19.31 -2.27 3.64
C SER A 27 18.47 -1.13 4.26
N GLN A 28 18.04 -0.16 3.45
CA GLN A 28 17.19 0.96 3.87
C GLN A 28 15.78 0.48 4.23
N VAL A 29 15.16 -0.35 3.39
CA VAL A 29 13.84 -0.92 3.66
C VAL A 29 13.83 -1.74 4.96
N GLN A 30 14.86 -2.55 5.18
CA GLN A 30 14.99 -3.29 6.43
C GLN A 30 15.10 -2.35 7.65
N GLN A 31 15.79 -1.21 7.52
CA GLN A 31 15.86 -0.20 8.57
C GLN A 31 14.50 0.43 8.86
N CYS A 32 13.72 0.77 7.83
CA CYS A 32 12.35 1.23 7.99
C CYS A 32 11.47 0.19 8.67
N CYS A 33 11.55 -1.08 8.27
CA CYS A 33 10.81 -2.16 8.93
C CYS A 33 11.17 -2.28 10.42
N ARG A 34 12.46 -2.19 10.77
CA ARG A 34 12.90 -2.17 12.18
C ARG A 34 12.35 -0.96 12.95
N GLN A 35 12.38 0.22 12.33
CA GLN A 35 11.86 1.44 12.94
C GLN A 35 10.34 1.37 13.14
N LEU A 36 9.61 0.82 12.17
CA LEU A 36 8.18 0.54 12.32
C LEU A 36 7.94 -0.44 13.46
N SER A 37 8.66 -1.56 13.54
CA SER A 37 8.50 -2.53 14.63
C SER A 37 8.81 -1.93 16.00
N SER A 38 9.79 -1.03 16.08
CA SER A 38 10.09 -0.31 17.32
C SER A 38 9.01 0.70 17.69
N THR A 39 8.38 1.33 16.70
CA THR A 39 7.32 2.35 16.92
C THR A 39 5.97 1.69 17.18
N PHE A 40 5.70 0.56 16.53
CA PHE A 40 4.45 -0.19 16.53
C PHE A 40 4.69 -1.70 16.73
N PRO A 41 4.99 -2.16 17.96
CA PRO A 41 5.43 -3.53 18.22
C PRO A 41 4.51 -4.64 17.70
N ASN A 42 3.21 -4.38 17.63
CA ASN A 42 2.19 -5.36 17.25
C ASN A 42 1.55 -5.09 15.88
N GLN A 43 2.07 -4.15 15.10
CA GLN A 43 1.50 -3.76 13.80
C GLN A 43 2.42 -4.12 12.62
N VAL A 44 3.51 -4.85 12.84
CA VAL A 44 4.45 -5.22 11.77
C VAL A 44 4.57 -6.73 11.66
N ILE A 45 4.22 -7.26 10.50
CA ILE A 45 4.39 -8.67 10.16
C ILE A 45 5.69 -8.82 9.38
N SER A 46 6.57 -9.68 9.89
CA SER A 46 7.83 -10.05 9.24
C SER A 46 7.71 -11.43 8.58
N PRO A 47 8.56 -11.74 7.59
CA PRO A 47 8.61 -13.08 6.97
C PRO A 47 8.88 -14.22 7.97
N ASN A 48 9.45 -13.92 9.14
CA ASN A 48 9.72 -14.92 10.19
C ASN A 48 8.43 -15.51 10.79
N ASN A 49 7.30 -14.82 10.67
CA ASN A 49 5.99 -15.35 11.03
C ASN A 49 5.29 -15.86 9.76
N ALA A 50 5.65 -17.06 9.32
CA ALA A 50 5.25 -17.59 8.01
C ALA A 50 3.73 -17.60 7.79
N SER A 51 2.93 -18.04 8.77
CA SER A 51 1.48 -18.12 8.61
C SER A 51 0.82 -16.74 8.47
N SER A 52 1.19 -15.78 9.33
CA SER A 52 0.67 -14.42 9.25
C SER A 52 1.16 -13.72 7.98
N TYR A 53 2.43 -13.91 7.64
CA TYR A 53 3.02 -13.33 6.45
C TYR A 53 2.31 -13.82 5.18
N ILE A 54 2.11 -15.13 5.02
CA ILE A 54 1.36 -15.72 3.89
C ILE A 54 -0.07 -15.16 3.83
N HIS A 55 -0.75 -15.05 4.99
CA HIS A 55 -2.09 -14.50 5.04
C HIS A 55 -2.17 -13.07 4.47
N TYR A 56 -1.25 -12.19 4.88
CA TYR A 56 -1.26 -10.79 4.48
C TYR A 56 -0.60 -10.52 3.11
N THR A 57 0.23 -11.44 2.60
CA THR A 57 0.75 -11.39 1.22
C THR A 57 -0.24 -11.92 0.18
N ASN A 58 -1.30 -12.64 0.57
CA ASN A 58 -2.31 -13.12 -0.38
C ASN A 58 -2.96 -12.00 -1.21
N ARG A 59 -3.27 -12.33 -2.46
CA ARG A 59 -3.93 -11.46 -3.44
C ARG A 59 -5.04 -12.21 -4.14
N TRP A 60 -5.92 -11.46 -4.81
CA TRP A 60 -6.98 -12.08 -5.60
C TRP A 60 -6.43 -12.91 -6.78
N THR A 61 -5.34 -12.45 -7.38
CA THR A 61 -4.66 -13.17 -8.45
C THR A 61 -3.22 -13.46 -8.04
N GLU A 62 -2.73 -14.64 -8.41
CA GLU A 62 -1.40 -15.11 -8.03
C GLU A 62 -0.29 -14.22 -8.60
N ASN A 63 -0.45 -13.72 -9.83
CA ASN A 63 0.52 -12.83 -10.46
C ASN A 63 0.70 -11.50 -9.71
N ALA A 64 -0.30 -11.06 -8.93
CA ALA A 64 -0.19 -9.86 -8.13
C ALA A 64 0.47 -10.12 -6.76
N ARG A 65 0.71 -11.37 -6.36
CA ARG A 65 1.42 -11.69 -5.11
C ARG A 65 2.92 -11.48 -5.30
N LEU A 66 3.45 -10.45 -4.65
CA LEU A 66 4.88 -10.13 -4.57
C LEU A 66 5.36 -10.28 -3.12
N GLU A 67 6.67 -10.31 -2.90
CA GLU A 67 7.27 -10.54 -1.59
C GLU A 67 7.80 -9.22 -0.97
N PRO A 68 7.02 -8.59 -0.06
CA PRO A 68 7.50 -7.41 0.66
C PRO A 68 8.48 -7.78 1.78
N THR A 69 9.40 -6.88 2.10
CA THR A 69 10.30 -7.05 3.24
C THR A 69 9.56 -7.08 4.58
N CYS A 70 8.49 -6.29 4.73
CA CYS A 70 7.57 -6.37 5.86
C CYS A 70 6.19 -5.82 5.49
N ILE A 71 5.20 -6.14 6.33
CA ILE A 71 3.82 -5.67 6.17
C ILE A 71 3.44 -4.87 7.42
N PHE A 72 2.93 -3.66 7.23
CA PHE A 72 2.47 -2.78 8.28
C PHE A 72 0.93 -2.76 8.33
N LEU A 73 0.37 -2.94 9.52
CA LEU A 73 -1.07 -3.05 9.82
C LEU A 73 -1.53 -1.83 10.65
N PRO A 74 -1.65 -0.63 10.06
CA PRO A 74 -2.10 0.57 10.77
C PRO A 74 -3.51 0.39 11.33
N ASN A 75 -3.74 0.89 12.54
CA ASN A 75 -5.09 0.90 13.12
C ASN A 75 -5.88 2.17 12.79
N ASP A 76 -5.19 3.27 12.48
CA ASP A 76 -5.84 4.52 12.12
C ASP A 76 -4.97 5.40 11.18
N ALA A 77 -5.49 6.58 10.84
CA ALA A 77 -4.79 7.53 9.97
C ALA A 77 -3.52 8.12 10.60
N ARG A 78 -3.39 8.15 11.94
CA ARG A 78 -2.21 8.66 12.65
C ARG A 78 -1.05 7.67 12.54
N ASP A 79 -1.34 6.38 12.62
CA ASP A 79 -0.38 5.30 12.38
C ASP A 79 0.20 5.42 10.95
N ILE A 80 -0.68 5.60 9.95
CA ILE A 80 -0.26 5.82 8.55
C ILE A 80 0.61 7.07 8.43
N ALA A 81 0.16 8.22 8.96
CA ALA A 81 0.91 9.46 8.87
C ALA A 81 2.31 9.35 9.50
N THR A 82 2.43 8.61 10.60
CA THR A 82 3.72 8.34 11.25
C THR A 82 4.60 7.43 10.41
N ALA A 83 4.04 6.35 9.84
CA ALA A 83 4.77 5.48 8.92
C ALA A 83 5.29 6.23 7.68
N ILE A 84 4.51 7.12 7.09
CA ILE A 84 4.95 7.93 5.93
C ILE A 84 6.15 8.82 6.29
N LYS A 85 6.18 9.40 7.51
CA LYS A 85 7.35 10.16 7.99
C LYS A 85 8.59 9.27 8.15
N ILE A 86 8.43 8.01 8.56
CA ILE A 86 9.53 7.04 8.62
C ILE A 86 10.07 6.76 7.21
N PHE A 87 9.20 6.62 6.21
CA PHE A 87 9.60 6.32 4.84
C PHE A 87 10.23 7.53 4.11
N HIS A 88 9.88 8.75 4.53
CA HIS A 88 10.28 10.01 3.90
C HIS A 88 10.79 11.03 4.93
N PRO A 89 11.90 10.76 5.64
CA PRO A 89 12.35 11.61 6.75
C PRO A 89 12.69 13.05 6.35
N HIS A 90 13.05 13.28 5.08
CA HIS A 90 13.45 14.59 4.56
C HIS A 90 12.35 15.34 3.79
N ASN A 91 11.16 14.75 3.60
CA ASN A 91 10.02 15.34 2.88
C ASN A 91 10.34 15.97 1.51
N ASN A 92 11.40 15.51 0.84
CA ASN A 92 11.91 16.06 -0.42
C ASN A 92 11.40 15.30 -1.66
N GLY A 93 10.32 14.51 -1.51
CA GLY A 93 9.77 13.66 -2.56
C GLY A 93 10.59 12.41 -2.89
N ARG A 94 11.72 12.18 -2.23
CA ARG A 94 12.56 10.98 -2.40
C ARG A 94 12.50 10.13 -1.13
N GLY A 95 11.55 9.20 -1.08
CA GLY A 95 11.47 8.23 0.00
C GLY A 95 12.66 7.27 -0.02
N ILE A 96 13.11 6.86 1.16
CA ILE A 96 14.15 5.84 1.31
C ILE A 96 13.57 4.42 1.30
N CYS A 97 12.26 4.30 1.50
CA CYS A 97 11.55 3.02 1.62
C CYS A 97 10.33 3.00 0.71
N PRO A 98 10.40 2.30 -0.45
CA PRO A 98 9.25 2.15 -1.32
C PRO A 98 8.17 1.31 -0.65
N PHE A 99 6.91 1.68 -0.88
CA PHE A 99 5.78 0.99 -0.29
C PHE A 99 4.63 0.86 -1.28
N ALA A 100 3.78 -0.14 -1.07
CA ALA A 100 2.49 -0.29 -1.72
C ALA A 100 1.38 -0.29 -0.67
N VAL A 101 0.19 0.16 -1.05
CA VAL A 101 -0.98 0.17 -0.17
C VAL A 101 -1.92 -0.95 -0.58
N LYS A 102 -2.30 -1.80 0.38
CA LYS A 102 -3.30 -2.85 0.19
C LYS A 102 -4.52 -2.54 1.02
N SER A 103 -5.66 -2.37 0.34
CA SER A 103 -6.96 -2.58 0.96
C SER A 103 -7.36 -4.06 0.78
N GLY A 104 -8.12 -4.38 -0.27
CA GLY A 104 -8.66 -5.73 -0.53
C GLY A 104 -7.82 -6.63 -1.40
N GLY A 105 -6.70 -6.14 -1.94
CA GLY A 105 -5.82 -6.94 -2.79
C GLY A 105 -6.45 -7.44 -4.10
N HIS A 106 -7.48 -6.76 -4.61
CA HIS A 106 -8.19 -7.18 -5.83
C HIS A 106 -7.53 -6.70 -7.12
N MET A 107 -6.73 -5.63 -7.10
CA MET A 107 -6.07 -5.16 -8.32
C MET A 107 -5.15 -6.29 -8.84
N PRO A 108 -5.39 -6.82 -10.05
CA PRO A 108 -4.66 -7.99 -10.55
C PRO A 108 -3.28 -7.62 -11.13
N HIS A 109 -2.93 -6.32 -11.11
CA HIS A 109 -1.67 -5.83 -11.63
C HIS A 109 -0.57 -5.93 -10.56
N PRO A 110 0.56 -6.62 -10.84
CA PRO A 110 1.71 -6.64 -9.94
C PRO A 110 2.19 -5.22 -9.65
N GLY A 111 2.61 -4.94 -8.41
CA GLY A 111 3.07 -3.60 -8.05
C GLY A 111 1.97 -2.60 -7.65
N ALA A 112 0.70 -2.88 -7.96
CA ALA A 112 -0.39 -1.93 -7.67
C ALA A 112 -0.89 -1.98 -6.21
N ASN A 113 -0.88 -3.16 -5.59
CA ASN A 113 -1.28 -3.36 -4.19
C ASN A 113 -0.32 -4.30 -3.43
N SER A 114 0.83 -4.55 -4.03
CA SER A 114 1.90 -5.42 -3.58
C SER A 114 3.20 -4.80 -4.07
N ILE A 115 4.31 -5.16 -3.44
CA ILE A 115 5.62 -4.66 -3.82
C ILE A 115 6.68 -5.70 -3.47
N GLU A 116 7.64 -5.84 -4.37
CA GLU A 116 8.81 -6.71 -4.18
C GLU A 116 9.88 -5.94 -3.39
N ASN A 117 10.45 -6.54 -2.34
CA ASN A 117 11.51 -5.94 -1.51
C ASN A 117 11.16 -4.53 -0.94
N GLY A 118 9.87 -4.26 -0.74
CA GLY A 118 9.36 -3.00 -0.18
C GLY A 118 8.49 -3.23 1.05
N ILE A 119 7.68 -2.24 1.40
CA ILE A 119 6.75 -2.32 2.53
C ILE A 119 5.31 -2.36 2.00
N VAL A 120 4.49 -3.28 2.50
CA VAL A 120 3.03 -3.20 2.24
C VAL A 120 2.37 -2.53 3.44
N ILE A 121 1.63 -1.44 3.21
CA ILE A 121 0.68 -0.90 4.18
C ILE A 121 -0.66 -1.59 3.94
N ASP A 122 -1.04 -2.51 4.82
CA ASP A 122 -2.31 -3.23 4.72
C ASP A 122 -3.36 -2.63 5.64
N LEU A 123 -4.39 -2.05 5.03
CA LEU A 123 -5.43 -1.29 5.71
C LEU A 123 -6.46 -2.19 6.39
N SER A 124 -6.29 -3.52 6.40
CA SER A 124 -7.28 -4.48 6.90
C SER A 124 -7.78 -4.23 8.32
N SER A 125 -6.99 -3.57 9.17
CA SER A 125 -7.38 -3.21 10.54
C SER A 125 -8.32 -2.01 10.60
N ILE A 126 -8.26 -1.10 9.62
CA ILE A 126 -9.15 0.08 9.51
C ILE A 126 -10.46 -0.34 8.84
N ASN A 127 -11.27 -1.12 9.55
CA ASN A 127 -12.42 -1.84 8.99
C ASN A 127 -13.73 -1.55 9.73
N GLU A 128 -13.84 -0.42 10.40
CA GLU A 128 -15.06 0.01 11.08
C GLU A 128 -16.17 0.33 10.09
N VAL A 129 -17.42 0.09 10.49
CA VAL A 129 -18.63 0.49 9.78
C VAL A 129 -19.49 1.22 10.79
N THR A 130 -19.74 2.52 10.57
CA THR A 130 -20.47 3.36 11.52
C THR A 130 -21.60 4.09 10.81
N ILE A 131 -22.83 3.86 11.27
CA ILE A 131 -24.02 4.56 10.78
C ILE A 131 -24.15 5.88 11.55
N ALA A 132 -24.37 6.98 10.84
CA ALA A 132 -24.62 8.28 11.47
C ALA A 132 -25.86 8.25 12.38
N LYS A 133 -25.89 9.08 13.43
CA LYS A 133 -27.02 9.11 14.38
C LYS A 133 -28.36 9.45 13.72
N ASP A 134 -28.33 10.36 12.75
CA ASP A 134 -29.46 10.76 11.91
C ASP A 134 -29.70 9.80 10.73
N ARG A 135 -28.86 8.78 10.59
CA ARG A 135 -28.92 7.74 9.55
C ARG A 135 -28.83 8.30 8.13
N SER A 136 -28.19 9.46 7.93
CA SER A 136 -28.04 10.10 6.62
C SER A 136 -26.82 9.60 5.84
N TYR A 137 -25.79 9.10 6.54
CA TYR A 137 -24.60 8.51 5.92
C TYR A 137 -24.04 7.32 6.72
N VAL A 138 -23.13 6.58 6.10
CA VAL A 138 -22.32 5.54 6.76
C VAL A 138 -20.85 5.85 6.51
N THR A 139 -20.07 5.83 7.60
CA THR A 139 -18.62 5.90 7.55
C THR A 139 -18.04 4.50 7.46
N LEU A 140 -17.15 4.29 6.50
CA LEU A 140 -16.62 2.98 6.16
C LEU A 140 -15.09 3.05 6.16
N GLY A 141 -14.47 2.25 7.02
CA GLY A 141 -13.02 2.11 7.06
C GLY A 141 -12.48 1.57 5.74
N SER A 142 -11.32 2.09 5.30
CA SER A 142 -10.70 1.77 4.01
C SER A 142 -10.32 0.30 3.85
N GLY A 143 -10.26 -0.45 4.94
CA GLY A 143 -9.99 -1.88 5.03
C GLY A 143 -11.22 -2.79 5.04
N ASN A 144 -12.42 -2.28 4.81
CA ASN A 144 -13.65 -3.09 4.76
C ASN A 144 -13.82 -3.85 3.45
N THR A 145 -14.37 -5.07 3.51
CA THR A 145 -14.93 -5.77 2.35
C THR A 145 -16.39 -5.41 2.14
N TRP A 146 -16.87 -5.45 0.90
CA TRP A 146 -18.28 -5.22 0.56
C TRP A 146 -19.21 -6.21 1.26
N GLY A 147 -18.79 -7.47 1.42
CA GLY A 147 -19.50 -8.48 2.20
C GLY A 147 -19.72 -8.01 3.64
N LYS A 148 -18.65 -7.63 4.35
CA LYS A 148 -18.75 -7.12 5.73
C LYS A 148 -19.66 -5.89 5.81
N VAL A 149 -19.59 -4.99 4.84
CA VAL A 149 -20.44 -3.80 4.81
C VAL A 149 -21.91 -4.16 4.63
N TYR A 150 -22.24 -5.02 3.67
CA TYR A 150 -23.62 -5.45 3.47
C TYR A 150 -24.15 -6.25 4.66
N ASP A 151 -23.33 -7.13 5.25
CA ASP A 151 -23.69 -7.88 6.45
C ASP A 151 -23.98 -6.95 7.63
N THR A 152 -23.19 -5.87 7.79
CA THR A 152 -23.39 -4.89 8.87
C THR A 152 -24.65 -4.04 8.66
N LEU A 153 -25.02 -3.76 7.41
CA LEU A 153 -26.21 -2.97 7.07
C LEU A 153 -27.48 -3.82 6.96
N ALA A 154 -27.36 -5.15 6.96
CA ALA A 154 -28.50 -6.05 6.91
C ALA A 154 -29.47 -5.78 8.07
N GLY A 155 -30.77 -5.68 7.75
CA GLY A 155 -31.82 -5.38 8.74
C GLY A 155 -31.87 -3.92 9.19
N THR A 156 -31.01 -3.03 8.67
CA THR A 156 -31.04 -1.61 9.03
C THR A 156 -31.93 -0.77 8.11
N ASN A 157 -32.53 -1.31 7.05
CA ASN A 157 -33.24 -0.55 5.99
C ASN A 157 -32.38 0.53 5.30
N LEU A 158 -31.06 0.40 5.39
CA LEU A 158 -30.10 1.25 4.71
C LEU A 158 -29.35 0.43 3.67
N ALA A 159 -29.08 1.05 2.52
CA ALA A 159 -28.24 0.48 1.49
C ALA A 159 -27.15 1.48 1.07
N VAL A 160 -25.97 0.95 0.77
CA VAL A 160 -24.87 1.68 0.13
C VAL A 160 -24.57 1.06 -1.23
N PRO A 161 -24.45 1.86 -2.30
CA PRO A 161 -24.03 1.33 -3.60
C PRO A 161 -22.59 0.83 -3.51
N GLY A 162 -22.31 -0.34 -4.06
CA GLY A 162 -21.02 -0.98 -3.90
C GLY A 162 -20.69 -2.10 -4.87
N GLY A 163 -19.52 -2.70 -4.66
CA GLY A 163 -19.05 -3.82 -5.45
C GLY A 163 -19.93 -5.06 -5.25
N ARG A 164 -20.17 -5.80 -6.34
CA ARG A 164 -20.96 -7.05 -6.32
C ARG A 164 -20.21 -8.22 -5.70
N CYS A 165 -18.88 -8.20 -5.73
CA CYS A 165 -18.06 -9.27 -5.20
C CYS A 165 -17.82 -9.05 -3.70
N ALA A 166 -18.40 -9.92 -2.85
CA ALA A 166 -18.39 -9.78 -1.39
C ALA A 166 -16.98 -9.67 -0.78
N GLY A 167 -15.98 -10.39 -1.30
CA GLY A 167 -14.61 -10.35 -0.77
C GLY A 167 -13.79 -9.09 -1.10
N LYS A 168 -14.37 -8.10 -1.79
CA LYS A 168 -13.62 -6.97 -2.36
C LYS A 168 -13.75 -5.73 -1.49
N LYS A 169 -12.67 -4.97 -1.33
CA LYS A 169 -12.61 -3.84 -0.39
C LYS A 169 -12.71 -2.46 -1.07
N PHE A 170 -12.99 -1.45 -0.25
CA PHE A 170 -13.52 -0.12 -0.55
C PHE A 170 -12.68 0.87 -1.38
N TYR A 171 -13.39 1.84 -1.97
CA TYR A 171 -12.94 3.21 -2.31
C TYR A 171 -14.09 4.20 -1.96
N HIS A 172 -13.88 5.10 -0.96
CA HIS A 172 -14.70 6.27 -0.55
C HIS A 172 -16.08 6.13 0.18
N ILE A 173 -16.52 7.24 0.81
CA ILE A 173 -17.76 7.48 1.61
C ILE A 173 -18.99 7.52 0.69
N PHE A 174 -20.12 6.93 1.11
CA PHE A 174 -21.37 6.93 0.33
C PHE A 174 -22.53 7.58 1.08
N SER A 175 -23.33 8.36 0.36
CA SER A 175 -24.65 8.82 0.78
C SER A 175 -25.65 7.66 0.68
N LEU A 176 -26.54 7.54 1.66
CA LEU A 176 -27.48 6.41 1.77
C LEU A 176 -28.70 6.58 0.86
N SER A 177 -29.22 5.45 0.37
CA SER A 177 -30.56 5.35 -0.22
C SER A 177 -31.47 4.50 0.69
N HIS A 178 -32.69 4.97 0.94
CA HIS A 178 -33.70 4.20 1.68
C HIS A 178 -34.28 3.09 0.79
N THR A 179 -34.30 1.86 1.28
CA THR A 179 -34.93 0.73 0.59
C THR A 179 -36.35 0.53 1.13
N HIS A 180 -37.36 0.60 0.28
CA HIS A 180 -38.73 0.20 0.64
C HIS A 180 -38.87 -1.33 0.58
N PRO A 181 -39.65 -1.93 1.50
CA PRO A 181 -39.90 -3.38 1.55
C PRO A 181 -40.69 -3.89 0.34
#